data_AF-A0A819UUE8-F1
#
_entry.id   AF-A0A819UUE8-F1
#
_cell.length_a   1.000
_cell.length_b   1.000
_cell.length_c   1.000
_cell.angle_alpha   90.00
_cell.angle_beta   90.00
_cell.angle_gamma   90.00
#
_symmetry.space_group_name_H-M   'P 1'
#
loop_
_entity.id
_entity.type
_entity.pdbx_description
1 polymer ?
#
loop_
_entity_poly.entity_id
_entity_poly.type
_entity_poly.pdbx_seq_one_letter_code
_entity_poly.pdbx_strand_id
1 'polypeptide(L)'
;MSTKRKLPVSYSSQEINTDSNVNKSESSSRSDICLVCGDKARIINYGALSCQSCKTFFRRNGFRPDGVRPCTFNKCCEINVQTRHTCTACRLTKCFMMGMSSDLIRKEDTKKLKQSSTTDQSKSQDVAVHNNFGLED
;
A
#
# COMPACT_ATOMS: atom_id res chain seq x y z
N MET A 1 -29.13 -26.95 6.40
CA MET A 1 -29.11 -26.63 4.95
C MET A 1 -28.51 -25.25 4.76
N SER A 2 -27.19 -25.14 4.60
CA SER A 2 -26.49 -23.85 4.50
C SER A 2 -25.88 -23.72 3.11
N THR A 3 -26.48 -22.89 2.28
CA THR A 3 -26.09 -22.66 0.89
C THR A 3 -24.82 -21.81 0.81
N LYS A 4 -23.68 -22.45 0.53
CA LYS A 4 -22.43 -21.79 0.16
C LYS A 4 -22.64 -21.06 -1.17
N ARG A 5 -22.73 -19.74 -1.17
CA ARG A 5 -22.70 -18.93 -2.40
C ARG A 5 -21.28 -18.98 -2.98
N LYS A 6 -21.16 -19.55 -4.17
CA LYS A 6 -19.91 -19.62 -4.96
C LYS A 6 -19.57 -18.21 -5.48
N LEU A 7 -18.38 -17.71 -5.15
CA LEU A 7 -17.78 -16.58 -5.86
C LEU A 7 -17.39 -17.01 -7.29
N PRO A 8 -17.43 -16.10 -8.28
CA PRO A 8 -17.06 -16.43 -9.65
C PRO A 8 -15.59 -16.84 -9.74
N VAL A 9 -15.38 -17.97 -10.41
CA VAL A 9 -14.14 -18.70 -10.63
C VAL A 9 -13.13 -17.83 -11.37
N SER A 10 -12.06 -17.42 -10.68
CA SER A 10 -10.74 -17.11 -11.27
C SER A 10 -9.63 -16.86 -10.23
N TYR A 11 -9.94 -16.90 -8.93
CA TYR A 11 -8.93 -16.82 -7.87
C TYR A 11 -8.24 -18.17 -7.69
N SER A 12 -7.27 -18.46 -8.55
CA SER A 12 -6.32 -19.56 -8.39
C SER A 12 -5.39 -19.21 -7.23
N SER A 13 -5.27 -20.12 -6.26
CA SER A 13 -4.34 -20.03 -5.14
C SER A 13 -2.90 -19.93 -5.68
N GLN A 14 -2.32 -18.74 -5.68
CA GLN A 14 -0.90 -18.54 -5.94
C GLN A 14 -0.28 -17.88 -4.71
N GLU A 15 0.73 -18.55 -4.17
CA GLU A 15 1.47 -18.17 -2.97
C GLU A 15 2.14 -16.80 -3.16
N ILE A 16 1.86 -15.87 -2.26
CA ILE A 16 2.34 -14.49 -2.34
C ILE A 16 3.74 -14.46 -1.72
N ASN A 17 4.76 -14.77 -2.52
CA ASN A 17 6.15 -14.59 -2.11
C ASN A 17 6.48 -13.10 -2.02
N THR A 18 6.71 -12.63 -0.79
CA THR A 18 7.11 -11.26 -0.50
C THR A 18 8.61 -11.11 -0.70
N ASP A 19 9.05 -10.73 -1.89
CA ASP A 19 10.34 -10.05 -2.03
C ASP A 19 10.35 -8.99 -3.12
N SER A 20 11.03 -7.89 -2.80
CA SER A 20 10.96 -6.61 -3.49
C SER A 20 11.98 -6.57 -4.62
N ASN A 21 11.59 -6.90 -5.87
CA ASN A 21 12.20 -6.37 -7.09
C ASN A 21 11.33 -6.72 -8.32
N VAL A 22 10.38 -5.87 -8.72
CA VAL A 22 9.57 -6.14 -9.93
C VAL A 22 10.36 -5.70 -11.17
N ASN A 23 11.27 -6.55 -11.59
CA ASN A 23 11.68 -6.60 -12.99
C ASN A 23 10.54 -7.25 -13.78
N LYS A 24 9.86 -6.40 -14.54
CA LYS A 24 8.76 -6.68 -15.47
C LYS A 24 9.05 -7.95 -16.31
N SER A 25 8.28 -8.99 -16.08
CA SER A 25 8.14 -10.12 -17.02
C SER A 25 6.67 -10.30 -17.34
N GLU A 26 6.39 -10.26 -18.64
CA GLU A 26 5.07 -10.21 -19.25
C GLU A 26 4.24 -11.45 -18.93
N SER A 27 3.04 -11.26 -18.39
CA SER A 27 1.92 -12.18 -18.64
C SER A 27 0.59 -11.42 -18.69
N SER A 28 0.09 -11.31 -19.92
CA SER A 28 -1.32 -11.22 -20.29
C SER A 28 -2.17 -10.12 -19.65
N SER A 29 -2.23 -8.96 -20.31
CA SER A 29 -3.43 -8.12 -20.57
C SER A 29 -4.53 -8.00 -19.49
N ARG A 30 -4.23 -8.19 -18.21
CA ARG A 30 -5.09 -7.78 -17.11
C ARG A 30 -4.92 -6.27 -17.02
N SER A 31 -5.93 -5.58 -17.53
CA SER A 31 -6.00 -4.13 -17.51
C SER A 31 -5.62 -3.62 -16.11
N ASP A 32 -4.64 -2.72 -16.09
CA ASP A 32 -4.05 -1.99 -14.96
C ASP A 32 -5.12 -1.22 -14.17
N ILE A 33 -5.99 -1.95 -13.47
CA ILE A 33 -7.22 -1.44 -12.86
C ILE A 33 -7.26 -1.82 -11.39
N CYS A 34 -7.64 -0.85 -10.57
CA CYS A 34 -7.81 -0.95 -9.14
C CYS A 34 -8.95 -1.90 -8.81
N LEU A 35 -8.64 -3.00 -8.11
CA LEU A 35 -9.64 -4.01 -7.73
C LEU A 35 -10.72 -3.47 -6.77
N VAL A 36 -10.47 -2.33 -6.12
CA VAL A 36 -11.41 -1.69 -5.20
C VAL A 36 -12.42 -0.79 -5.93
N CYS A 37 -11.95 0.14 -6.78
CA CYS A 37 -12.82 1.18 -7.35
C CYS A 37 -12.78 1.28 -8.88
N GLY A 38 -12.05 0.42 -9.57
CA GLY A 38 -11.99 0.44 -11.04
C GLY A 38 -11.14 1.56 -11.66
N ASP A 39 -10.50 2.40 -10.86
CA ASP A 39 -9.57 3.44 -11.33
C ASP A 39 -8.26 2.82 -11.86
N LYS A 40 -7.45 3.58 -12.58
CA LYS A 40 -6.14 3.11 -13.07
C LYS A 40 -5.20 2.76 -11.91
N ALA A 41 -4.56 1.59 -11.98
CA ALA A 41 -3.62 1.09 -10.99
C ALA A 41 -2.42 0.44 -11.68
N ARG A 42 -1.20 0.74 -11.23
CA ARG A 42 0.03 0.22 -11.87
C ARG A 42 0.75 -0.82 -11.04
N ILE A 43 0.53 -0.82 -9.72
CA ILE A 43 1.28 -1.61 -8.76
C ILE A 43 0.37 -2.14 -7.66
N ILE A 44 0.83 -3.21 -7.02
CA ILE A 44 0.21 -3.78 -5.84
C ILE A 44 0.53 -2.89 -4.63
N ASN A 45 -0.50 -2.48 -3.89
CA ASN A 45 -0.37 -1.76 -2.63
C ASN A 45 -1.02 -2.58 -1.52
N TYR A 46 -0.25 -2.84 -0.46
CA TYR A 46 -0.70 -3.59 0.72
C TYR A 46 -1.38 -4.94 0.38
N GLY A 47 -0.95 -5.62 -0.69
CA GLY A 47 -1.46 -6.95 -1.05
C GLY A 47 -2.46 -6.98 -2.22
N ALA A 48 -2.95 -5.84 -2.71
CA ALA A 48 -3.86 -5.79 -3.86
C ALA A 48 -3.47 -4.72 -4.89
N LEU A 49 -3.68 -5.00 -6.19
CA LEU A 49 -3.56 -4.00 -7.26
C LEU A 49 -4.58 -2.89 -7.02
N SER A 50 -4.10 -1.69 -6.68
CA SER A 50 -4.97 -0.59 -6.28
C SER A 50 -4.42 0.78 -6.67
N CYS A 51 -5.32 1.74 -6.88
CA CYS A 51 -4.95 3.11 -7.24
C CYS A 51 -4.48 3.91 -6.01
N GLN A 52 -3.85 5.07 -6.26
CA GLN A 52 -3.29 5.92 -5.23
C GLN A 52 -4.31 6.36 -4.16
N SER A 53 -5.56 6.59 -4.57
CA SER A 53 -6.61 6.98 -3.63
C SER A 53 -6.96 5.84 -2.68
N CYS A 54 -7.03 4.59 -3.17
CA CYS A 54 -7.34 3.42 -2.35
C CYS A 54 -6.16 3.02 -1.47
N LYS A 55 -4.92 3.15 -1.96
CA LYS A 55 -3.70 3.06 -1.13
C LYS A 55 -3.78 3.99 0.08
N THR A 56 -3.98 5.29 -0.17
CA THR A 56 -3.96 6.30 0.90
C THR A 56 -5.13 6.13 1.86
N PHE A 57 -6.31 5.82 1.32
CA PHE A 57 -7.50 5.51 2.09
C PHE A 57 -7.28 4.33 3.04
N PHE A 58 -6.74 3.22 2.51
CA PHE A 58 -6.49 2.02 3.30
C PHE A 58 -5.44 2.26 4.38
N ARG A 59 -4.36 2.99 4.08
CA ARG A 59 -3.36 3.39 5.10
C ARG A 59 -3.98 4.12 6.30
N ARG A 60 -4.97 5.00 6.04
CA ARG A 60 -5.64 5.79 7.08
C ARG A 60 -6.63 4.97 7.92
N ASN A 61 -7.35 4.04 7.28
CA ASN A 61 -8.51 3.38 7.90
C ASN A 61 -8.29 1.90 8.23
N GLY A 62 -7.28 1.25 7.64
CA GLY A 62 -7.05 -0.20 7.73
C GLY A 62 -6.69 -0.69 9.14
N PHE A 63 -6.19 0.17 10.02
CA PHE A 63 -5.90 -0.20 11.41
C PHE A 63 -7.08 -0.06 12.37
N ARG A 64 -8.08 0.76 12.02
CA ARG A 64 -9.21 1.06 12.88
C ARG A 64 -10.53 0.92 12.12
N PRO A 65 -10.92 -0.30 11.70
CA PRO A 65 -12.18 -0.49 10.98
C PRO A 65 -13.40 0.02 11.76
N ASP A 66 -13.40 -0.12 13.08
CA ASP A 66 -14.49 0.35 13.96
C ASP A 66 -14.58 1.88 14.03
N GLY A 67 -13.50 2.59 13.72
CA GLY A 67 -13.47 4.06 13.68
C GLY A 67 -13.99 4.64 12.37
N VAL A 68 -14.34 3.81 11.39
CA VAL A 68 -14.87 4.26 10.10
C VAL A 68 -16.35 4.61 10.22
N ARG A 69 -16.75 5.74 9.63
CA ARG A 69 -18.17 6.15 9.55
C ARG A 69 -19.02 4.97 9.06
N PRO A 70 -20.05 4.55 9.84
CA PRO A 70 -20.86 3.40 9.50
C PRO A 70 -21.61 3.60 8.18
N CYS A 71 -21.92 2.49 7.51
CA CYS A 71 -22.77 2.52 6.33
C CYS A 71 -24.17 2.96 6.74
N THR A 72 -24.72 3.95 6.03
CA THR A 72 -26.09 4.46 6.18
C THR A 72 -27.07 3.82 5.20
N PHE A 73 -26.62 2.81 4.45
CA PHE A 73 -27.40 2.06 3.45
C PHE A 73 -27.48 0.59 3.89
N ASN A 74 -27.42 -0.35 2.95
CA ASN A 74 -27.55 -1.79 3.18
C ASN A 74 -26.22 -2.55 3.33
N LYS A 75 -25.09 -1.85 3.56
CA LYS A 75 -23.73 -2.43 3.56
C LYS A 75 -23.31 -3.10 2.23
N CYS A 76 -24.01 -2.82 1.14
CA CYS A 76 -23.71 -3.32 -0.21
C CYS A 76 -23.51 -2.18 -1.22
N CYS A 77 -22.94 -1.05 -0.78
CA CYS A 77 -22.70 0.09 -1.67
C CYS A 77 -21.74 -0.29 -2.80
N GLU A 78 -22.11 0.04 -4.04
CA GLU A 78 -21.20 -0.06 -5.18
C GLU A 78 -20.03 0.91 -5.00
N ILE A 79 -18.81 0.41 -5.22
CA ILE A 79 -17.58 1.19 -5.13
C ILE A 79 -16.93 1.27 -6.51
N ASN A 80 -17.05 2.44 -7.14
CA ASN A 80 -16.41 2.80 -8.40
C ASN A 80 -15.68 4.16 -8.27
N VAL A 81 -15.15 4.71 -9.37
CA VAL A 81 -14.37 5.98 -9.34
C VAL A 81 -15.23 7.15 -8.84
N GLN A 82 -16.51 7.20 -9.20
CA GLN A 82 -17.42 8.26 -8.78
C GLN A 82 -17.95 8.05 -7.35
N THR A 83 -18.28 6.81 -6.96
CA THR A 83 -19.00 6.51 -5.72
C THR A 83 -18.10 6.13 -4.54
N ARG A 84 -16.78 5.94 -4.75
CA ARG A 84 -15.84 5.52 -3.69
C ARG A 84 -15.75 6.48 -2.50
N HIS A 85 -16.33 7.68 -2.56
CA HIS A 85 -16.37 8.63 -1.45
C HIS A 85 -17.70 8.58 -0.68
N THR A 86 -18.75 7.98 -1.26
CA THR A 86 -20.11 7.94 -0.71
C THR A 86 -20.21 7.07 0.55
N CYS A 87 -19.48 5.96 0.61
CA CYS A 87 -19.53 5.05 1.76
C CYS A 87 -18.15 4.55 2.18
N THR A 88 -17.62 5.15 3.25
CA THR A 88 -16.32 4.82 3.85
C THR A 88 -16.27 3.38 4.34
N ALA A 89 -17.33 2.90 5.02
CA ALA A 89 -17.43 1.53 5.53
C ALA A 89 -17.38 0.46 4.42
N CYS A 90 -18.20 0.61 3.39
CA CYS A 90 -18.23 -0.35 2.26
C CYS A 90 -16.93 -0.31 1.46
N ARG A 91 -16.32 0.87 1.30
CA ARG A 91 -15.00 0.98 0.66
C ARG A 91 -13.93 0.22 1.44
N LEU A 92 -13.87 0.42 2.76
CA LEU A 92 -12.89 -0.29 3.60
C LEU A 92 -13.13 -1.80 3.59
N THR A 93 -14.38 -2.23 3.66
CA THR A 93 -14.76 -3.64 3.55
C THR A 93 -14.26 -4.22 2.23
N LYS A 94 -14.50 -3.52 1.11
CA LYS A 94 -14.03 -3.97 -0.21
C LYS A 94 -12.50 -4.01 -0.31
N CYS A 95 -11.77 -3.08 0.32
CA CYS A 95 -10.31 -3.14 0.40
C CYS A 95 -9.83 -4.47 1.00
N PHE A 96 -10.37 -4.87 2.16
CA PHE A 96 -10.02 -6.13 2.81
C PHE A 96 -10.45 -7.34 1.96
N MET A 97 -11.65 -7.31 1.37
CA MET A 97 -12.14 -8.40 0.50
C MET A 97 -11.24 -8.62 -0.72
N MET A 98 -10.61 -7.57 -1.25
CA MET A 98 -9.68 -7.66 -2.39
C MET A 98 -8.25 -8.03 -1.98
N GLY A 99 -8.00 -8.31 -0.69
CA GLY A 99 -6.70 -8.78 -0.19
C GLY A 99 -5.78 -7.69 0.34
N MET A 100 -6.27 -6.46 0.57
CA MET A 100 -5.47 -5.45 1.26
C MET A 100 -5.29 -5.81 2.74
N SER A 101 -4.06 -5.81 3.26
CA SER A 101 -3.73 -6.17 4.64
C SER A 101 -3.07 -5.03 5.41
N SER A 102 -3.57 -4.74 6.62
CA SER A 102 -3.02 -3.69 7.49
C SER A 102 -1.67 -4.06 8.08
N ASP A 103 -1.32 -5.35 8.16
CA ASP A 103 0.01 -5.80 8.59
C ASP A 103 1.11 -5.33 7.63
N LEU A 104 0.80 -5.23 6.34
CA LEU A 104 1.73 -4.73 5.34
C LEU A 104 2.01 -3.22 5.47
N ILE A 105 1.11 -2.47 6.12
CA ILE A 105 1.37 -1.06 6.45
C ILE A 105 2.48 -0.98 7.52
N ARG A 106 2.42 -1.81 8.57
CA ARG A 106 3.46 -1.84 9.63
C ARG A 106 4.83 -2.17 9.05
N LYS A 107 4.90 -3.14 8.13
CA LYS A 107 6.15 -3.53 7.46
C LYS A 107 6.74 -2.38 6.64
N GLU A 108 5.92 -1.56 5.98
CA GLU A 108 6.40 -0.38 5.24
C GLU A 108 7.06 0.64 6.19
N ASP A 109 6.43 0.93 7.32
CA ASP A 109 6.96 1.89 8.29
C ASP A 109 8.30 1.42 8.88
N THR A 110 8.42 0.12 9.23
CA THR A 110 9.69 -0.45 9.72
C THR A 110 10.83 -0.41 8.71
N LYS A 111 10.54 -0.54 7.39
CA LYS A 111 11.57 -0.42 6.34
C LYS A 111 12.07 1.03 6.21
N LYS A 112 11.19 2.02 6.36
CA LYS A 112 11.58 3.45 6.28
C LYS A 112 12.52 3.85 7.42
N LEU A 113 12.28 3.34 8.63
CA LEU A 113 13.14 3.57 9.80
C LEU A 113 14.56 3.01 9.62
N LYS A 114 14.75 1.96 8.82
CA LYS A 114 16.08 1.38 8.53
C LYS A 114 16.80 2.09 7.39
N GLN A 115 16.08 2.78 6.50
CA GLN A 115 16.66 3.53 5.38
C GLN A 115 17.14 4.93 5.80
N SER A 116 16.71 5.45 6.95
CA SER A 116 17.22 6.70 7.52
C SER A 116 18.57 6.57 8.25
N SER A 117 19.15 5.37 8.33
CA SER A 117 20.45 5.11 8.97
C SER A 117 21.60 4.79 7.99
N THR A 118 21.43 5.05 6.69
CA THR A 118 22.52 4.97 5.70
C THR A 118 22.50 6.19 4.78
N THR A 119 22.81 7.34 5.36
CA THR A 119 23.36 8.50 4.62
C THR A 119 24.69 8.78 5.27
N ASP A 120 25.78 8.30 4.67
CA ASP A 120 27.13 8.88 4.66
C ASP A 120 28.16 7.81 4.31
N GLN A 121 28.40 7.63 3.01
CA GLN A 121 29.72 7.25 2.48
C GLN A 121 29.74 7.46 0.97
N SER A 122 30.03 8.69 0.56
CA SER A 122 30.65 9.03 -0.73
C SER A 122 31.12 10.49 -0.68
N LYS A 123 32.33 10.73 -0.14
CA LYS A 123 33.37 11.58 -0.76
C LYS A 123 34.62 11.71 0.14
N SER A 124 35.71 11.20 -0.42
CA SER A 124 37.10 11.67 -0.40
C SER A 124 37.84 11.86 0.93
N GLN A 125 38.90 11.05 1.06
CA GLN A 125 40.08 11.30 1.88
C GLN A 125 40.76 12.60 1.43
N ASP A 126 41.22 13.41 2.38
CA ASP A 126 42.61 13.87 2.46
C ASP A 126 42.89 14.39 3.88
N VAL A 127 43.95 13.86 4.48
CA VAL A 127 44.44 14.17 5.83
C VAL A 127 45.56 15.19 5.72
N ALA A 128 45.45 16.33 6.42
CA ALA A 128 46.60 17.05 6.95
C ALA A 128 46.18 17.97 8.12
N VAL A 129 46.54 17.52 9.32
CA VAL A 129 46.65 18.35 10.53
C VAL A 129 47.81 19.33 10.34
N HIS A 130 47.65 20.58 10.79
CA HIS A 130 48.57 21.25 11.73
C HIS A 130 47.94 22.55 12.27
N ASN A 131 47.98 22.67 13.59
CA ASN A 131 47.56 23.83 14.38
C ASN A 131 48.46 25.06 14.12
N ASN A 132 47.92 26.27 14.25
CA ASN A 132 48.56 27.27 15.10
C ASN A 132 47.65 28.44 15.53
N PHE A 133 47.99 28.86 16.75
CA PHE A 133 47.43 29.85 17.66
C PHE A 133 47.89 31.27 17.31
N GLY A 134 47.08 32.31 17.54
CA GLY A 134 47.56 33.70 17.49
C GLY A 134 46.47 34.76 17.40
N LEU A 135 46.18 35.40 18.54
CA LEU A 135 45.64 36.75 18.63
C LEU A 135 46.65 37.76 18.07
N GLU A 136 46.18 38.81 17.40
CA GLU A 136 46.81 40.15 17.39
C GLU A 136 45.76 41.18 16.92
N ASP A 137 45.96 42.42 17.37
CA ASP A 137 44.99 43.49 17.69
C ASP A 137 44.01 44.00 16.61
#